data_AF-A0A947HWP5-F1
#
_entry.id   AF-A0A947HWP5-F1
#
_cell.length_a   1.000
_cell.length_b   1.000
_cell.length_c   1.000
_cell.angle_alpha   90.00
_cell.angle_beta   90.00
_cell.angle_gamma   90.00
#
_symmetry.space_group_name_H-M   'P 1'
#
loop_
_entity.id
_entity.type
_entity.pdbx_description
1 polymer ?
#
loop_
_entity_poly.entity_id
_entity_poly.type
_entity_poly.pdbx_seq_one_letter_code
_entity_poly.pdbx_strand_id
1 'polypeptide(L)'
;MHPVIRQLTLVALVGLALPACADRGATATERHDRGQEATHAHAMPQQGSFALIGDVPYGVTTEPQFDRVIDDINARPHVRFVLHTGDIKAGSERCDDDLIQRRFQQLQRFNMPLVYTPGDNEWTDCHRSNNGNYLPTERLSHLRQVFFPEPGVTTGGRKARVTTQARDAGFETYVENTLWRFGGAVMGTVHVVGSNNNLAPWNQIDPSDTATTPRADRIAEVNAREAAALAWIDRIFDEAVRTDAAGVLLAMQANPAFELAATSAERKGFNAIIAKITERAIAFAKPVVIAHGDSHYFRADKPVSAATASNGVQMLENVTRIENFGAQYVHWVEVTVNAKDENVFGFKQHIVKANQFAR
;
A
#
# COMPACT_ATOMS: atom_id res chain seq x y z
N MET A 1 -33.67 -53.66 -46.75
CA MET A 1 -33.08 -54.11 -48.03
C MET A 1 -31.65 -54.56 -47.78
N HIS A 2 -31.16 -55.54 -48.51
CA HIS A 2 -29.88 -56.24 -48.29
C HIS A 2 -28.78 -55.73 -49.27
N PRO A 3 -27.51 -56.22 -49.24
CA PRO A 3 -26.32 -55.34 -49.20
C PRO A 3 -25.54 -55.29 -50.54
N VAL A 4 -24.21 -55.53 -50.51
CA VAL A 4 -23.22 -55.73 -51.61
C VAL A 4 -22.29 -54.51 -51.85
N ILE A 5 -20.99 -54.60 -52.19
CA ILE A 5 -19.82 -55.44 -51.79
C ILE A 5 -18.62 -55.14 -52.74
N ARG A 6 -17.39 -54.95 -52.20
CA ARG A 6 -16.06 -55.11 -52.88
C ARG A 6 -15.79 -54.21 -54.16
N GLN A 7 -14.60 -54.13 -54.78
CA GLN A 7 -13.31 -54.82 -54.62
C GLN A 7 -12.08 -53.96 -55.05
N LEU A 8 -10.90 -54.46 -54.64
CA LEU A 8 -9.51 -54.06 -54.86
C LEU A 8 -9.01 -53.94 -56.32
N THR A 9 -7.96 -53.12 -56.52
CA THR A 9 -6.68 -53.44 -57.23
C THR A 9 -5.66 -52.38 -56.78
N LEU A 10 -4.50 -52.62 -56.16
CA LEU A 10 -3.36 -53.55 -56.33
C LEU A 10 -2.45 -53.26 -57.54
N VAL A 11 -1.32 -52.59 -57.29
CA VAL A 11 -0.07 -52.65 -58.08
C VAL A 11 1.09 -52.77 -57.08
N ALA A 12 2.12 -53.56 -57.40
CA ALA A 12 3.25 -53.89 -56.52
C ALA A 12 4.59 -53.93 -57.29
N LEU A 13 5.69 -54.24 -56.58
CA LEU A 13 7.11 -54.33 -57.01
C LEU A 13 7.78 -52.94 -57.29
N VAL A 14 9.09 -52.65 -57.09
CA VAL A 14 10.26 -53.24 -56.35
C VAL A 14 11.33 -52.11 -56.23
N GLY A 15 12.28 -52.03 -55.28
CA GLY A 15 12.53 -52.82 -54.06
C GLY A 15 14.00 -53.27 -53.85
N LEU A 16 14.96 -52.39 -53.50
CA LEU A 16 16.39 -52.74 -53.33
C LEU A 16 17.20 -51.91 -52.29
N ALA A 17 18.13 -52.60 -51.62
CA ALA A 17 19.38 -52.16 -50.98
C ALA A 17 19.39 -51.23 -49.73
N LEU A 18 19.79 -51.82 -48.59
CA LEU A 18 20.52 -51.16 -47.50
C LEU A 18 21.99 -50.91 -47.92
N PRO A 19 22.69 -49.98 -47.27
CA PRO A 19 23.63 -50.45 -46.25
C PRO A 19 23.56 -49.66 -44.92
N ALA A 20 24.04 -50.29 -43.85
CA ALA A 20 24.18 -49.66 -42.55
C ALA A 20 25.53 -48.93 -42.41
N CYS A 21 25.51 -47.73 -41.83
CA CYS A 21 26.65 -47.14 -41.14
C CYS A 21 26.19 -46.70 -39.76
N ALA A 22 26.84 -47.22 -38.72
CA ALA A 22 26.73 -46.68 -37.37
C ALA A 22 27.89 -45.73 -37.13
N ASP A 23 27.64 -44.54 -36.58
CA ASP A 23 28.55 -43.96 -35.60
C ASP A 23 27.84 -42.98 -34.65
N ARG A 24 28.58 -42.52 -33.64
CA ARG A 24 28.08 -42.12 -32.33
C ARG A 24 27.64 -40.65 -32.22
N GLY A 25 26.59 -40.45 -31.43
CA GLY A 25 26.60 -39.55 -30.26
C GLY A 25 26.72 -38.04 -30.48
N ALA A 26 25.60 -37.34 -30.25
CA ALA A 26 25.61 -36.03 -29.58
C ALA A 26 24.24 -35.78 -28.93
N THR A 27 24.21 -35.54 -27.61
CA THR A 27 23.03 -35.02 -26.92
C THR A 27 22.86 -33.55 -27.25
N ALA A 28 21.97 -33.22 -28.17
CA ALA A 28 21.61 -31.84 -28.47
C ALA A 28 20.74 -31.26 -27.34
N THR A 29 21.31 -30.34 -26.56
CA THR A 29 20.59 -29.58 -25.53
C THR A 29 19.73 -28.52 -26.21
N GLU A 30 18.41 -28.75 -26.33
CA GLU A 30 17.50 -27.72 -26.84
C GLU A 30 17.31 -26.60 -25.80
N ARG A 31 18.17 -25.58 -25.91
CA ARG A 31 17.82 -24.24 -25.43
C ARG A 31 16.88 -23.60 -26.44
N HIS A 32 15.60 -23.51 -26.10
CA HIS A 32 14.75 -22.41 -26.54
C HIS A 32 13.75 -21.98 -25.47
N ASP A 33 14.26 -21.80 -24.24
CA ASP A 33 13.59 -21.02 -23.22
C ASP A 33 13.79 -19.52 -23.52
N ARG A 34 12.78 -18.90 -24.13
CA ARG A 34 12.55 -17.44 -24.24
C ARG A 34 11.16 -17.15 -24.83
N GLY A 35 10.13 -17.37 -24.03
CA GLY A 35 8.76 -17.01 -24.37
C GLY A 35 7.82 -17.33 -23.23
N GLN A 36 7.12 -16.31 -22.72
CA GLN A 36 6.17 -16.38 -21.59
C GLN A 36 6.77 -16.45 -20.17
N GLU A 37 7.58 -15.44 -19.79
CA GLU A 37 7.44 -14.92 -18.41
C GLU A 37 6.08 -14.22 -18.30
N ALA A 38 5.03 -15.01 -18.06
CA ALA A 38 3.71 -14.49 -17.75
C ALA A 38 3.74 -13.71 -16.43
N THR A 39 2.97 -12.61 -16.37
CA THR A 39 3.00 -11.61 -15.30
C THR A 39 2.39 -12.11 -13.99
N HIS A 40 3.02 -13.08 -13.35
CA HIS A 40 2.54 -13.69 -12.11
C HIS A 40 3.10 -12.97 -10.87
N ALA A 41 2.19 -12.55 -10.00
CA ALA A 41 2.55 -11.99 -8.69
C ALA A 41 3.18 -13.07 -7.80
N HIS A 42 4.36 -12.76 -7.26
CA HIS A 42 5.15 -13.66 -6.41
C HIS A 42 4.64 -13.63 -4.96
N ALA A 43 5.21 -14.45 -4.07
CA ALA A 43 5.01 -14.24 -2.63
C ALA A 43 5.73 -12.94 -2.18
N MET A 44 5.20 -12.25 -1.17
CA MET A 44 5.95 -11.17 -0.51
C MET A 44 7.30 -11.71 0.01
N PRO A 45 8.41 -10.97 -0.14
CA PRO A 45 9.69 -11.33 0.47
C PRO A 45 9.55 -11.51 1.99
N GLN A 46 10.38 -12.36 2.60
CA GLN A 46 10.20 -12.71 4.02
C GLN A 46 11.20 -12.03 4.97
N GLN A 47 12.33 -11.50 4.48
CA GLN A 47 13.41 -10.97 5.30
C GLN A 47 14.19 -9.84 4.59
N GLY A 48 14.65 -8.85 5.36
CA GLY A 48 15.44 -7.71 4.91
C GLY A 48 14.95 -6.41 5.54
N SER A 49 14.99 -5.33 4.76
CA SER A 49 14.34 -4.06 5.08
C SER A 49 13.31 -3.68 4.02
N PHE A 50 12.54 -2.62 4.27
CA PHE A 50 11.67 -1.98 3.29
C PHE A 50 11.84 -0.46 3.32
N ALA A 51 11.43 0.22 2.26
CA ALA A 51 11.40 1.68 2.22
C ALA A 51 10.02 2.19 2.63
N LEU A 52 9.96 3.10 3.59
CA LEU A 52 8.78 3.84 3.99
C LEU A 52 8.86 5.26 3.43
N ILE A 53 7.83 5.64 2.67
CA ILE A 53 7.65 6.94 2.00
C ILE A 53 6.17 7.36 2.06
N GLY A 54 5.90 8.62 1.73
CA GLY A 54 4.58 9.22 1.67
C GLY A 54 4.69 10.71 1.35
N ASP A 55 3.58 11.39 1.10
CA ASP A 55 3.53 12.85 0.97
C ASP A 55 4.44 13.42 -0.13
N VAL A 56 4.74 12.60 -1.14
CA VAL A 56 5.61 12.94 -2.28
C VAL A 56 5.15 12.22 -3.56
N PRO A 57 5.34 12.82 -4.75
CA PRO A 57 5.83 14.17 -4.99
C PRO A 57 4.71 15.22 -4.93
N TYR A 58 4.96 16.31 -4.21
CA TYR A 58 4.13 17.52 -4.19
C TYR A 58 4.61 18.51 -5.24
N GLY A 59 3.89 18.59 -6.37
CA GLY A 59 4.17 19.51 -7.47
C GLY A 59 5.41 19.20 -8.30
N VAL A 60 5.48 19.85 -9.47
CA VAL A 60 6.51 19.64 -10.50
C VAL A 60 7.96 19.86 -10.04
N THR A 61 8.18 20.58 -8.94
CA THR A 61 9.51 20.85 -8.36
C THR A 61 10.06 19.67 -7.57
N THR A 62 9.19 18.83 -7.00
CA THR A 62 9.57 17.63 -6.24
C THR A 62 9.60 16.37 -7.11
N GLU A 63 8.93 16.34 -8.27
CA GLU A 63 8.98 15.18 -9.19
C GLU A 63 10.44 14.72 -9.50
N PRO A 64 11.39 15.60 -9.87
CA PRO A 64 12.77 15.17 -10.13
C PRO A 64 13.54 14.82 -8.84
N GLN A 65 13.08 15.29 -7.67
CA GLN A 65 13.64 14.89 -6.38
C GLN A 65 13.16 13.49 -5.99
N PHE A 66 11.90 13.17 -6.27
CA PHE A 66 11.30 11.87 -5.99
C PHE A 66 11.84 10.79 -6.93
N ASP A 67 12.09 11.12 -8.19
CA ASP A 67 12.87 10.27 -9.10
C ASP A 67 14.21 9.82 -8.50
N ARG A 68 14.91 10.72 -7.80
CA ARG A 68 16.18 10.39 -7.12
C ARG A 68 15.99 9.57 -5.84
N VAL A 69 14.84 9.66 -5.18
CA VAL A 69 14.45 8.73 -4.10
C VAL A 69 14.18 7.34 -4.65
N ILE A 70 13.46 7.24 -5.79
CA ILE A 70 13.21 5.98 -6.48
C ILE A 70 14.53 5.30 -6.88
N ASP A 71 15.44 6.05 -7.52
CA ASP A 71 16.72 5.53 -7.98
C ASP A 71 17.62 5.11 -6.80
N ASP A 72 17.61 5.86 -5.69
CA ASP A 72 18.34 5.54 -4.45
C ASP A 72 17.80 4.27 -3.76
N ILE A 73 16.47 4.10 -3.68
CA ILE A 73 15.82 2.87 -3.18
C ILE A 73 16.14 1.68 -4.09
N ASN A 74 16.01 1.86 -5.42
CA ASN A 74 16.28 0.82 -6.41
C ASN A 74 17.73 0.30 -6.38
N ALA A 75 18.69 1.13 -5.97
CA ALA A 75 20.10 0.76 -5.84
C ALA A 75 20.42 -0.13 -4.62
N ARG A 76 19.45 -0.38 -3.71
CA ARG A 76 19.67 -1.11 -2.45
C ARG A 76 19.09 -2.52 -2.50
N PRO A 77 19.90 -3.57 -2.72
CA PRO A 77 19.39 -4.93 -2.94
C PRO A 77 18.76 -5.58 -1.70
N HIS A 78 19.02 -5.04 -0.50
CA HIS A 78 18.47 -5.52 0.77
C HIS A 78 17.10 -4.91 1.11
N VAL A 79 16.70 -3.82 0.44
CA VAL A 79 15.35 -3.27 0.50
C VAL A 79 14.45 -4.14 -0.38
N ARG A 80 13.36 -4.65 0.20
CA ARG A 80 12.57 -5.74 -0.38
C ARG A 80 11.23 -5.33 -0.98
N PHE A 81 10.65 -4.26 -0.48
CA PHE A 81 9.43 -3.63 -0.99
C PHE A 81 9.44 -2.15 -0.59
N VAL A 82 8.51 -1.39 -1.16
CA VAL A 82 8.20 0.00 -0.79
C VAL A 82 6.81 0.04 -0.19
N LEU A 83 6.66 0.79 0.89
CA LEU A 83 5.39 1.12 1.54
C LEU A 83 5.18 2.63 1.41
N HIS A 84 4.12 3.02 0.70
CA HIS A 84 3.73 4.39 0.48
C HIS A 84 2.47 4.69 1.31
N THR A 85 2.57 5.60 2.28
CA THR A 85 1.52 5.89 3.28
C THR A 85 0.38 6.73 2.75
N GLY A 86 0.59 7.50 1.67
CA GLY A 86 -0.47 8.26 0.98
C GLY A 86 0.08 9.52 0.36
N ASP A 87 -0.82 10.33 -0.21
CA ASP A 87 -0.55 11.66 -0.74
C ASP A 87 0.53 11.69 -1.83
N ILE A 88 0.20 11.09 -2.97
CA ILE A 88 1.01 11.15 -4.20
C ILE A 88 0.96 12.52 -4.91
N LYS A 89 0.27 13.51 -4.34
CA LYS A 89 0.20 14.90 -4.85
C LYS A 89 -0.07 15.84 -3.69
N ALA A 90 0.22 17.13 -3.87
CA ALA A 90 -0.14 18.16 -2.89
C ALA A 90 -1.66 18.39 -2.82
N GLY A 91 -2.13 18.84 -1.67
CA GLY A 91 -3.52 19.31 -1.46
C GLY A 91 -3.92 20.55 -2.23
N SER A 92 -2.96 21.16 -2.96
CA SER A 92 -3.17 22.28 -3.88
C SER A 92 -3.12 21.89 -5.38
N GLU A 93 -2.71 20.66 -5.70
CA GLU A 93 -2.69 20.13 -7.08
C GLU A 93 -4.07 19.63 -7.52
N ARG A 94 -4.37 19.81 -8.81
CA ARG A 94 -5.60 19.32 -9.45
C ARG A 94 -5.75 17.80 -9.34
N CYS A 95 -6.96 17.32 -9.13
CA CYS A 95 -7.26 15.87 -9.10
C CYS A 95 -7.64 15.33 -10.48
N ASP A 96 -7.00 15.81 -11.54
CA ASP A 96 -7.24 15.36 -12.91
C ASP A 96 -6.70 13.93 -13.12
N ASP A 97 -7.41 13.13 -13.92
CA ASP A 97 -7.04 11.74 -14.26
C ASP A 97 -5.57 11.65 -14.74
N ASP A 98 -5.13 12.58 -15.59
CA ASP A 98 -3.75 12.68 -16.11
C ASP A 98 -2.69 12.87 -15.02
N LEU A 99 -3.04 13.51 -13.89
CA LEU A 99 -2.10 13.62 -12.76
C LEU A 99 -2.02 12.30 -12.02
N ILE A 100 -3.15 11.70 -11.66
CA ILE A 100 -3.22 10.41 -10.95
C ILE A 100 -2.52 9.31 -11.76
N GLN A 101 -2.76 9.26 -13.08
CA GLN A 101 -2.14 8.32 -14.00
C GLN A 101 -0.62 8.52 -14.13
N ARG A 102 -0.14 9.77 -14.14
CA ARG A 102 1.30 10.09 -14.15
C ARG A 102 1.98 9.73 -12.83
N ARG A 103 1.35 10.01 -11.68
CA ARG A 103 1.87 9.61 -10.36
C ARG A 103 1.96 8.10 -10.23
N PHE A 104 0.95 7.38 -10.72
CA PHE A 104 1.01 5.93 -10.85
C PHE A 104 2.21 5.48 -11.70
N GLN A 105 2.36 6.00 -12.93
CA GLN A 105 3.47 5.64 -13.82
C GLN A 105 4.86 5.92 -13.20
N GLN A 106 5.01 7.02 -12.47
CA GLN A 106 6.24 7.35 -11.75
C GLN A 106 6.54 6.31 -10.67
N LEU A 107 5.54 5.93 -9.88
CA LEU A 107 5.65 4.89 -8.85
C LEU A 107 5.92 3.49 -9.42
N GLN A 108 5.53 3.20 -10.66
CA GLN A 108 5.87 1.93 -11.34
C GLN A 108 7.37 1.78 -11.66
N ARG A 109 8.20 2.81 -11.46
CA ARG A 109 9.67 2.74 -11.60
C ARG A 109 10.38 1.94 -10.50
N PHE A 110 9.70 1.56 -9.41
CA PHE A 110 10.32 0.73 -8.37
C PHE A 110 10.61 -0.70 -8.88
N ASN A 111 11.81 -1.21 -8.62
CA ASN A 111 12.25 -2.57 -8.98
C ASN A 111 11.72 -3.66 -8.03
N MET A 112 10.82 -3.32 -7.11
CA MET A 112 10.30 -4.17 -6.03
C MET A 112 8.79 -3.98 -5.88
N PRO A 113 8.09 -4.81 -5.07
CA PRO A 113 6.69 -4.59 -4.75
C PRO A 113 6.46 -3.18 -4.18
N LEU A 114 5.41 -2.50 -4.66
CA LEU A 114 4.88 -1.28 -4.07
C LEU A 114 3.56 -1.58 -3.36
N VAL A 115 3.55 -1.43 -2.05
CA VAL A 115 2.34 -1.37 -1.22
C VAL A 115 1.97 0.11 -1.06
N TYR A 116 0.69 0.43 -1.24
CA TYR A 116 0.17 1.80 -1.19
C TYR A 116 -1.14 1.81 -0.40
N THR A 117 -1.39 2.88 0.35
CA THR A 117 -2.71 3.26 0.87
C THR A 117 -3.00 4.72 0.49
N PRO A 118 -4.25 5.08 0.16
CA PRO A 118 -4.62 6.47 -0.11
C PRO A 118 -4.41 7.39 1.09
N GLY A 119 -4.12 8.64 0.77
CA GLY A 119 -4.19 9.79 1.65
C GLY A 119 -5.45 10.62 1.46
N ASP A 120 -5.38 11.90 1.80
CA ASP A 120 -6.51 12.83 1.70
C ASP A 120 -6.38 13.71 0.44
N ASN A 121 -5.15 13.99 0.01
CA ASN A 121 -4.88 14.84 -1.13
C ASN A 121 -5.42 14.28 -2.47
N GLU A 122 -5.40 12.96 -2.71
CA GLU A 122 -5.79 12.40 -4.01
C GLU A 122 -7.30 12.22 -4.23
N TRP A 123 -8.12 12.30 -3.17
CA TRP A 123 -9.56 12.17 -3.29
C TRP A 123 -10.40 13.08 -2.38
N THR A 124 -10.16 13.17 -1.07
CA THR A 124 -10.99 14.02 -0.17
C THR A 124 -10.88 15.47 -0.61
N ASP A 125 -9.65 15.95 -0.78
CA ASP A 125 -9.33 17.33 -1.09
C ASP A 125 -9.74 17.78 -2.49
N CYS A 126 -10.21 16.87 -3.33
CA CYS A 126 -10.61 17.15 -4.69
C CYS A 126 -11.89 17.99 -4.78
N HIS A 127 -12.64 18.09 -3.68
CA HIS A 127 -13.74 19.05 -3.55
C HIS A 127 -13.30 20.52 -3.61
N ARG A 128 -12.00 20.82 -3.45
CA ARG A 128 -11.50 22.21 -3.45
C ARG A 128 -11.50 22.78 -4.88
N SER A 129 -11.78 24.07 -5.01
CA SER A 129 -11.96 24.72 -6.33
C SER A 129 -10.67 24.82 -7.13
N ASN A 130 -9.53 25.00 -6.49
CA ASN A 130 -8.22 24.90 -7.16
C ASN A 130 -7.88 23.45 -7.55
N ASN A 131 -8.45 22.45 -6.87
CA ASN A 131 -8.24 21.03 -7.16
C ASN A 131 -9.18 20.49 -8.25
N GLY A 132 -10.21 21.26 -8.61
CA GLY A 132 -11.12 20.97 -9.72
C GLY A 132 -12.60 20.82 -9.37
N ASN A 133 -13.00 21.00 -8.10
CA ASN A 133 -14.39 20.81 -7.63
C ASN A 133 -14.94 19.40 -7.96
N TYR A 134 -14.09 18.37 -7.91
CA TYR A 134 -14.51 16.99 -8.13
C TYR A 134 -15.28 16.45 -6.92
N LEU A 135 -16.16 15.47 -7.16
CA LEU A 135 -16.81 14.70 -6.12
C LEU A 135 -15.82 13.70 -5.50
N PRO A 136 -15.48 13.79 -4.20
CA PRO A 136 -14.43 12.94 -3.61
C PRO A 136 -14.67 11.44 -3.70
N THR A 137 -15.91 10.97 -3.57
CA THR A 137 -16.25 9.53 -3.71
C THR A 137 -16.04 9.00 -5.13
N GLU A 138 -16.19 9.85 -6.14
CA GLU A 138 -15.88 9.53 -7.53
C GLU A 138 -14.35 9.50 -7.74
N ARG A 139 -13.60 10.47 -7.21
CA ARG A 139 -12.13 10.47 -7.24
C ARG A 139 -11.52 9.27 -6.51
N LEU A 140 -12.06 8.86 -5.37
CA LEU A 140 -11.66 7.63 -4.68
C LEU A 140 -11.93 6.38 -5.52
N SER A 141 -13.05 6.36 -6.27
CA SER A 141 -13.38 5.27 -7.18
C SER A 141 -12.39 5.20 -8.35
N HIS A 142 -12.01 6.34 -8.93
CA HIS A 142 -10.96 6.43 -9.95
C HIS A 142 -9.58 6.02 -9.41
N LEU A 143 -9.18 6.52 -8.24
CA LEU A 143 -7.92 6.17 -7.58
C LEU A 143 -7.80 4.64 -7.38
N ARG A 144 -8.88 4.00 -6.91
CA ARG A 144 -8.94 2.53 -6.75
C ARG A 144 -8.73 1.79 -8.08
N GLN A 145 -9.33 2.25 -9.17
CA GLN A 145 -9.15 1.65 -10.51
C GLN A 145 -7.70 1.74 -11.01
N VAL A 146 -7.03 2.88 -10.79
CA VAL A 146 -5.65 3.10 -11.24
C VAL A 146 -4.64 2.36 -10.36
N PHE A 147 -4.75 2.48 -9.04
CA PHE A 147 -3.73 2.01 -8.10
C PHE A 147 -3.90 0.55 -7.66
N PHE A 148 -5.11 -0.02 -7.75
CA PHE A 148 -5.40 -1.40 -7.33
C PHE A 148 -6.04 -2.23 -8.47
N PRO A 149 -5.38 -2.34 -9.64
CA PRO A 149 -5.94 -3.01 -10.82
C PRO A 149 -6.15 -4.53 -10.64
N GLU A 150 -5.53 -5.15 -9.63
CA GLU A 150 -5.77 -6.54 -9.21
C GLU A 150 -5.79 -6.61 -7.67
N PRO A 151 -6.97 -6.62 -7.03
CA PRO A 151 -7.08 -6.65 -5.57
C PRO A 151 -6.38 -7.87 -4.92
N GLY A 152 -5.47 -7.59 -3.98
CA GLY A 152 -4.58 -8.58 -3.37
C GLY A 152 -3.26 -8.80 -4.11
N VAL A 153 -2.91 -7.93 -5.07
CA VAL A 153 -1.61 -7.89 -5.73
C VAL A 153 -1.03 -6.49 -5.70
N THR A 154 0.24 -6.37 -5.30
CA THR A 154 0.97 -5.10 -5.26
C THR A 154 1.30 -4.60 -6.66
N THR A 155 1.62 -3.31 -6.75
CA THR A 155 2.15 -2.70 -7.97
C THR A 155 3.68 -2.61 -7.89
N GLY A 156 4.32 -1.69 -8.62
CA GLY A 156 5.76 -1.71 -8.88
C GLY A 156 6.18 -2.75 -9.93
N GLY A 157 7.49 -2.80 -10.23
CA GLY A 157 8.07 -3.65 -11.28
C GLY A 157 8.04 -5.14 -10.97
N ARG A 158 8.22 -5.54 -9.70
CA ARG A 158 8.04 -6.93 -9.25
C ARG A 158 6.81 -7.03 -8.35
N LYS A 159 5.69 -7.48 -8.91
CA LYS A 159 4.44 -7.66 -8.16
C LYS A 159 4.51 -8.82 -7.17
N ALA A 160 3.88 -8.65 -6.01
CA ALA A 160 3.72 -9.67 -4.98
C ALA A 160 2.26 -9.80 -4.54
N ARG A 161 1.89 -10.95 -3.95
CA ARG A 161 0.56 -11.23 -3.41
C ARG A 161 0.47 -10.78 -1.96
N VAL A 162 -0.63 -10.11 -1.64
CA VAL A 162 -1.03 -9.70 -0.29
C VAL A 162 -2.45 -10.18 -0.02
N THR A 163 -2.81 -10.35 1.24
CA THR A 163 -4.23 -10.48 1.63
C THR A 163 -4.87 -9.10 1.47
N THR A 164 -6.11 -9.03 0.96
CA THR A 164 -6.87 -7.78 0.82
C THR A 164 -8.22 -7.92 1.53
N GLN A 165 -8.73 -6.84 2.10
CA GLN A 165 -10.05 -6.79 2.73
C GLN A 165 -11.18 -6.93 1.71
N ALA A 166 -10.94 -6.64 0.43
CA ALA A 166 -11.91 -6.82 -0.65
C ALA A 166 -12.38 -8.28 -0.88
N ARG A 167 -11.87 -9.25 -0.10
CA ARG A 167 -12.33 -10.65 -0.07
C ARG A 167 -13.20 -10.97 1.16
N ASP A 168 -13.39 -10.02 2.04
CA ASP A 168 -14.20 -10.16 3.24
C ASP A 168 -15.62 -9.65 2.94
N ALA A 169 -16.62 -10.46 3.30
CA ALA A 169 -18.02 -10.17 2.97
C ALA A 169 -18.48 -8.85 3.59
N GLY A 170 -19.01 -7.95 2.77
CA GLY A 170 -19.43 -6.59 3.16
C GLY A 170 -18.32 -5.53 3.10
N PHE A 171 -17.09 -5.90 2.71
CA PHE A 171 -15.95 -4.98 2.56
C PHE A 171 -15.30 -5.05 1.17
N GLU A 172 -16.03 -5.49 0.15
CA GLU A 172 -15.55 -5.76 -1.21
C GLU A 172 -14.93 -4.53 -1.90
N THR A 173 -15.27 -3.31 -1.46
CA THR A 173 -14.75 -2.06 -2.01
C THR A 173 -13.40 -1.62 -1.43
N TYR A 174 -12.95 -2.18 -0.31
CA TYR A 174 -11.73 -1.77 0.41
C TYR A 174 -10.49 -2.53 -0.09
N VAL A 175 -10.19 -2.35 -1.38
CA VAL A 175 -9.07 -2.99 -2.08
C VAL A 175 -7.71 -2.58 -1.51
N GLU A 176 -7.62 -1.35 -1.02
CA GLU A 176 -6.45 -0.71 -0.42
C GLU A 176 -6.09 -1.21 0.98
N ASN A 177 -7.04 -1.81 1.70
CA ASN A 177 -6.79 -2.43 2.99
C ASN A 177 -6.14 -3.80 2.74
N THR A 178 -4.84 -3.89 2.97
CA THR A 178 -4.01 -5.07 2.66
C THR A 178 -3.23 -5.55 3.87
N LEU A 179 -2.83 -6.82 3.86
CA LEU A 179 -2.12 -7.49 4.94
C LEU A 179 -1.07 -8.45 4.37
N TRP A 180 0.12 -8.44 4.95
CA TRP A 180 1.20 -9.38 4.63
C TRP A 180 2.05 -9.70 5.87
N ARG A 181 3.00 -10.62 5.73
CA ARG A 181 3.98 -10.94 6.77
C ARG A 181 5.39 -10.66 6.27
N PHE A 182 6.25 -10.12 7.13
CA PHE A 182 7.63 -9.77 6.80
C PHE A 182 8.50 -9.75 8.07
N GLY A 183 9.69 -10.35 8.04
CA GLY A 183 10.65 -10.32 9.16
C GLY A 183 10.19 -11.00 10.45
N GLY A 184 9.09 -11.77 10.40
CA GLY A 184 8.40 -12.33 11.58
C GLY A 184 7.35 -11.40 12.20
N ALA A 185 7.10 -10.23 11.60
CA ALA A 185 5.98 -9.35 11.93
C ALA A 185 4.79 -9.55 10.97
N VAL A 186 3.61 -9.17 11.41
CA VAL A 186 2.44 -8.95 10.54
C VAL A 186 2.32 -7.45 10.25
N MET A 187 1.98 -7.12 9.01
CA MET A 187 1.87 -5.74 8.55
C MET A 187 0.56 -5.56 7.80
N GLY A 188 -0.02 -4.37 7.86
CA GLY A 188 -1.16 -4.03 7.00
C GLY A 188 -1.34 -2.54 6.76
N THR A 189 -1.90 -2.22 5.59
CA THR A 189 -2.44 -0.88 5.30
C THR A 189 -3.85 -0.75 5.86
N VAL A 190 -4.17 0.44 6.36
CA VAL A 190 -5.48 0.82 6.89
C VAL A 190 -5.85 2.18 6.32
N HIS A 191 -6.97 2.26 5.61
CA HIS A 191 -7.40 3.47 4.89
C HIS A 191 -7.98 4.53 5.85
N VAL A 192 -7.08 5.22 6.54
CA VAL A 192 -7.35 6.37 7.40
C VAL A 192 -6.60 7.58 6.83
N VAL A 193 -7.35 8.65 6.58
CA VAL A 193 -6.90 9.83 5.82
C VAL A 193 -7.04 11.10 6.66
N GLY A 194 -6.31 12.14 6.27
CA GLY A 194 -6.33 13.48 6.83
C GLY A 194 -7.69 14.16 6.72
N SER A 195 -7.69 15.49 6.77
CA SER A 195 -8.93 16.28 6.74
C SER A 195 -9.98 15.79 7.77
N ASN A 196 -9.49 15.45 8.97
CA ASN A 196 -10.23 14.87 10.10
C ASN A 196 -10.97 13.57 9.73
N ASN A 197 -10.27 12.61 9.10
CA ASN A 197 -10.85 11.35 8.61
C ASN A 197 -11.97 11.57 7.58
N ASN A 198 -11.84 12.60 6.72
CA ASN A 198 -12.87 13.09 5.79
C ASN A 198 -14.15 13.67 6.48
N LEU A 199 -14.09 14.01 7.77
CA LEU A 199 -15.14 14.79 8.44
C LEU A 199 -15.10 16.30 8.10
N ALA A 200 -14.03 16.79 7.48
CA ALA A 200 -14.00 18.15 6.92
C ALA A 200 -15.11 18.33 5.85
N PRO A 201 -15.85 19.46 5.84
CA PRO A 201 -16.95 19.64 4.90
C PRO A 201 -16.48 19.94 3.46
N TRP A 202 -17.15 19.36 2.48
CA TRP A 202 -16.92 19.58 1.05
C TRP A 202 -17.57 20.88 0.55
N ASN A 203 -17.41 21.96 1.31
CA ASN A 203 -18.16 23.21 1.16
C ASN A 203 -17.89 24.00 -0.13
N GLN A 204 -16.86 23.60 -0.90
CA GLN A 204 -16.51 24.20 -2.19
C GLN A 204 -17.24 23.55 -3.38
N ILE A 205 -17.84 22.36 -3.20
CA ILE A 205 -18.81 21.78 -4.17
C ILE A 205 -20.26 21.95 -3.71
N ASP A 206 -20.50 22.00 -2.39
CA ASP A 206 -21.83 22.22 -1.80
C ASP A 206 -21.70 23.13 -0.57
N PRO A 207 -22.00 24.45 -0.68
CA PRO A 207 -21.92 25.38 0.44
C PRO A 207 -22.82 25.08 1.64
N SER A 208 -23.78 24.14 1.51
CA SER A 208 -24.60 23.68 2.63
C SER A 208 -23.92 22.58 3.47
N ASP A 209 -22.90 21.90 2.91
CA ASP A 209 -22.11 20.91 3.65
C ASP A 209 -21.29 21.59 4.75
N THR A 210 -21.61 21.26 6.00
CA THR A 210 -20.98 21.82 7.20
C THR A 210 -20.75 20.74 8.25
N ALA A 211 -20.02 21.06 9.32
CA ALA A 211 -19.83 20.13 10.44
C ALA A 211 -21.14 19.81 11.20
N THR A 212 -22.15 20.69 11.13
CA THR A 212 -23.46 20.54 11.80
C THR A 212 -24.56 20.06 10.87
N THR A 213 -24.45 20.34 9.58
CA THR A 213 -25.35 19.88 8.51
C THR A 213 -24.49 19.20 7.45
N PRO A 214 -23.98 17.99 7.72
CA PRO A 214 -23.03 17.34 6.84
C PRO A 214 -23.73 16.68 5.65
N ARG A 215 -23.09 16.69 4.47
CA ARG A 215 -23.62 16.04 3.26
C ARG A 215 -23.73 14.53 3.47
N ALA A 216 -24.88 13.96 3.09
CA ALA A 216 -25.26 12.60 3.48
C ALA A 216 -24.32 11.51 2.96
N ASP A 217 -23.81 11.65 1.74
CA ASP A 217 -22.87 10.72 1.12
C ASP A 217 -21.43 10.86 1.65
N ARG A 218 -21.01 12.05 2.10
CA ARG A 218 -19.76 12.23 2.85
C ARG A 218 -19.78 11.43 4.14
N ILE A 219 -20.86 11.52 4.92
CA ILE A 219 -21.00 10.77 6.17
C ILE A 219 -21.21 9.27 5.91
N ALA A 220 -21.90 8.89 4.84
CA ALA A 220 -22.01 7.49 4.43
C ALA A 220 -20.64 6.88 4.07
N GLU A 221 -19.79 7.63 3.37
CA GLU A 221 -18.40 7.26 3.08
C GLU A 221 -17.61 7.07 4.39
N VAL A 222 -17.56 8.09 5.24
CA VAL A 222 -16.77 8.06 6.49
C VAL A 222 -17.19 6.91 7.38
N ASN A 223 -18.50 6.72 7.60
CA ASN A 223 -19.02 5.65 8.45
C ASN A 223 -18.68 4.26 7.88
N ALA A 224 -18.80 4.07 6.57
CA ALA A 224 -18.49 2.78 5.94
C ALA A 224 -16.99 2.47 5.97
N ARG A 225 -16.14 3.47 5.71
CA ARG A 225 -14.68 3.32 5.74
C ARG A 225 -14.13 3.17 7.15
N GLU A 226 -14.68 3.87 8.14
CA GLU A 226 -14.34 3.66 9.55
C GLU A 226 -14.71 2.24 9.99
N ALA A 227 -15.92 1.74 9.66
CA ALA A 227 -16.31 0.37 9.96
C ALA A 227 -15.36 -0.67 9.32
N ALA A 228 -14.96 -0.45 8.07
CA ALA A 228 -13.98 -1.29 7.38
C ALA A 228 -12.60 -1.23 8.03
N ALA A 229 -12.11 -0.03 8.38
CA ALA A 229 -10.82 0.16 9.03
C ALA A 229 -10.77 -0.50 10.42
N LEU A 230 -11.82 -0.35 11.24
CA LEU A 230 -11.93 -1.00 12.55
C LEU A 230 -11.87 -2.52 12.45
N ALA A 231 -12.67 -3.12 11.56
CA ALA A 231 -12.67 -4.56 11.30
C ALA A 231 -11.33 -5.05 10.73
N TRP A 232 -10.65 -4.23 9.92
CA TRP A 232 -9.34 -4.57 9.38
C TRP A 232 -8.22 -4.53 10.41
N ILE A 233 -8.23 -3.54 11.31
CA ILE A 233 -7.30 -3.48 12.46
C ILE A 233 -7.48 -4.72 13.33
N ASP A 234 -8.73 -5.09 13.66
CA ASP A 234 -9.01 -6.33 14.41
C ASP A 234 -8.38 -7.54 13.71
N ARG A 235 -8.60 -7.70 12.41
CA ARG A 235 -8.05 -8.81 11.61
C ARG A 235 -6.52 -8.83 11.50
N ILE A 236 -5.87 -7.67 11.40
CA ILE A 236 -4.40 -7.57 11.39
C ILE A 236 -3.82 -8.12 12.70
N PHE A 237 -4.40 -7.73 13.84
CA PHE A 237 -3.97 -8.23 15.14
C PHE A 237 -4.40 -9.68 15.40
N ASP A 238 -5.54 -10.14 14.89
CA ASP A 238 -5.96 -11.55 14.97
C ASP A 238 -4.96 -12.44 14.22
N GLU A 239 -4.54 -12.03 13.03
CA GLU A 239 -3.49 -12.72 12.27
C GLU A 239 -2.16 -12.70 13.01
N ALA A 240 -1.79 -11.60 13.67
CA ALA A 240 -0.58 -11.49 14.47
C ALA A 240 -0.57 -12.46 15.66
N VAL A 241 -1.68 -12.56 16.40
CA VAL A 241 -1.85 -13.52 17.51
C VAL A 241 -1.85 -14.96 16.99
N ARG A 242 -2.63 -15.25 15.95
CA ARG A 242 -2.76 -16.60 15.34
C ARG A 242 -1.43 -17.14 14.80
N THR A 243 -0.49 -16.26 14.48
CA THR A 243 0.79 -16.61 13.85
C THR A 243 2.00 -16.43 14.76
N ASP A 244 1.76 -16.11 16.04
CA ASP A 244 2.75 -15.75 17.04
C ASP A 244 3.77 -14.71 16.55
N ALA A 245 3.27 -13.70 15.81
CA ALA A 245 4.10 -12.65 15.24
C ALA A 245 4.89 -11.91 16.33
N ALA A 246 6.12 -11.54 16.01
CA ALA A 246 6.98 -10.79 16.92
C ALA A 246 6.52 -9.34 17.10
N GLY A 247 5.88 -8.77 16.07
CA GLY A 247 5.36 -7.41 16.11
C GLY A 247 4.26 -7.16 15.06
N VAL A 248 3.60 -6.01 15.17
CA VAL A 248 2.59 -5.52 14.22
C VAL A 248 3.01 -4.17 13.65
N LEU A 249 2.76 -3.93 12.37
CA LEU A 249 2.83 -2.60 11.76
C LEU A 249 1.52 -2.24 11.09
N LEU A 250 0.96 -1.09 11.45
CA LEU A 250 -0.18 -0.47 10.79
C LEU A 250 0.32 0.73 9.97
N ALA A 251 -0.08 0.80 8.71
CA ALA A 251 0.27 1.88 7.79
C ALA A 251 -0.99 2.64 7.34
N MET A 252 -1.02 3.95 7.54
CA MET A 252 -2.12 4.84 7.12
C MET A 252 -1.54 6.19 6.71
N GLN A 253 -2.29 7.08 6.06
CA GLN A 253 -1.77 8.41 5.76
C GLN A 253 -1.82 9.31 7.00
N ALA A 254 -2.98 9.36 7.67
CA ALA A 254 -3.29 10.41 8.61
C ALA A 254 -2.33 10.49 9.80
N ASN A 255 -2.02 11.70 10.26
CA ASN A 255 -1.63 11.93 11.64
C ASN A 255 -2.89 11.95 12.51
N PRO A 256 -3.16 10.93 13.35
CA PRO A 256 -4.37 10.88 14.16
C PRO A 256 -4.26 11.74 15.44
N ALA A 257 -3.21 12.54 15.58
CA ALA A 257 -2.97 13.50 16.67
C ALA A 257 -3.14 12.89 18.07
N PHE A 258 -2.48 11.75 18.33
CA PHE A 258 -2.55 10.98 19.58
C PHE A 258 -2.44 11.86 20.84
N GLU A 259 -1.50 12.80 20.81
CA GLU A 259 -1.20 13.79 21.86
C GLU A 259 -2.39 14.70 22.25
N LEU A 260 -3.42 14.83 21.41
CA LEU A 260 -4.56 15.70 21.70
C LEU A 260 -5.65 14.99 22.52
N ALA A 261 -6.37 15.76 23.33
CA ALA A 261 -7.54 15.27 24.05
C ALA A 261 -8.61 14.71 23.08
N ALA A 262 -9.35 13.68 23.48
CA ALA A 262 -10.41 13.07 22.65
C ALA A 262 -11.56 14.05 22.30
N THR A 263 -11.66 15.17 23.03
CA THR A 263 -12.58 16.28 22.77
C THR A 263 -12.08 17.27 21.72
N SER A 264 -10.82 17.18 21.26
CA SER A 264 -10.28 18.06 20.21
C SER A 264 -11.02 17.85 18.90
N ALA A 265 -11.40 18.95 18.25
CA ALA A 265 -12.08 18.92 16.95
C ALA A 265 -11.20 18.30 15.84
N GLU A 266 -9.90 18.57 15.88
CA GLU A 266 -8.87 18.05 14.97
C GLU A 266 -8.69 16.53 15.07
N ARG A 267 -8.83 16.00 16.29
CA ARG A 267 -8.67 14.57 16.58
C ARG A 267 -9.97 13.76 16.38
N LYS A 268 -11.13 14.43 16.42
CA LYS A 268 -12.44 13.78 16.64
C LYS A 268 -12.73 12.61 15.71
N GLY A 269 -12.41 12.72 14.42
CA GLY A 269 -12.62 11.70 13.39
C GLY A 269 -11.71 10.48 13.50
N PHE A 270 -10.69 10.53 14.36
CA PHE A 270 -9.76 9.43 14.60
C PHE A 270 -10.03 8.69 15.91
N ASN A 271 -10.96 9.16 16.75
CA ASN A 271 -11.17 8.62 18.10
C ASN A 271 -11.49 7.12 18.12
N ALA A 272 -12.33 6.62 17.20
CA ALA A 272 -12.66 5.19 17.14
C ALA A 272 -11.44 4.35 16.72
N ILE A 273 -10.72 4.80 15.69
CA ILE A 273 -9.47 4.18 15.22
C ILE A 273 -8.42 4.12 16.34
N ILE A 274 -8.18 5.24 17.05
CA ILE A 274 -7.22 5.29 18.15
C ILE A 274 -7.64 4.37 19.29
N ALA A 275 -8.93 4.34 19.66
CA ALA A 275 -9.43 3.46 20.70
C ALA A 275 -9.21 1.98 20.34
N LYS A 276 -9.50 1.60 19.08
CA LYS A 276 -9.28 0.24 18.55
C LYS A 276 -7.79 -0.13 18.51
N ILE A 277 -6.92 0.74 18.03
CA ILE A 277 -5.46 0.49 18.04
C ILE A 277 -4.94 0.37 19.48
N THR A 278 -5.41 1.22 20.40
CA THR A 278 -5.04 1.18 21.83
C THR A 278 -5.45 -0.16 22.46
N GLU A 279 -6.70 -0.57 22.30
CA GLU A 279 -7.24 -1.86 22.76
C GLU A 279 -6.38 -3.02 22.27
N ARG A 280 -6.16 -3.09 20.95
CA ARG A 280 -5.44 -4.21 20.32
C ARG A 280 -3.95 -4.22 20.63
N ALA A 281 -3.31 -3.05 20.75
CA ALA A 281 -1.91 -2.94 21.13
C ALA A 281 -1.66 -3.38 22.58
N ILE A 282 -2.55 -3.02 23.52
CA ILE A 282 -2.49 -3.51 24.91
C ILE A 282 -2.66 -5.02 24.95
N ALA A 283 -3.67 -5.57 24.27
CA ALA A 283 -3.95 -7.00 24.25
C ALA A 283 -2.82 -7.83 23.57
N PHE A 284 -2.14 -7.26 22.57
CA PHE A 284 -1.06 -7.92 21.86
C PHE A 284 0.26 -7.95 22.65
N ALA A 285 0.50 -6.97 23.52
CA ALA A 285 1.63 -6.86 24.47
C ALA A 285 3.07 -6.94 23.88
N LYS A 286 3.21 -7.09 22.56
CA LYS A 286 4.46 -7.07 21.79
C LYS A 286 4.60 -5.76 21.01
N PRO A 287 5.77 -5.45 20.38
CA PRO A 287 5.97 -4.22 19.62
C PRO A 287 4.93 -3.97 18.51
N VAL A 288 4.40 -2.76 18.49
CA VAL A 288 3.47 -2.24 17.48
C VAL A 288 4.05 -0.96 16.88
N VAL A 289 4.01 -0.84 15.56
CA VAL A 289 4.40 0.37 14.83
C VAL A 289 3.19 0.98 14.16
N ILE A 290 3.08 2.31 14.24
CA ILE A 290 2.11 3.11 13.52
C ILE A 290 2.89 3.99 12.54
N ALA A 291 2.88 3.60 11.27
CA ALA A 291 3.56 4.28 10.18
C ALA A 291 2.59 5.21 9.46
N HIS A 292 2.92 6.51 9.37
CA HIS A 292 2.06 7.50 8.74
C HIS A 292 2.80 8.67 8.09
N GLY A 293 2.05 9.57 7.44
CA GLY A 293 2.51 10.79 6.76
C GLY A 293 1.84 12.05 7.31
N ASP A 294 1.22 12.85 6.44
CA ASP A 294 0.27 13.95 6.73
C ASP A 294 0.90 15.23 7.31
N SER A 295 1.78 15.15 8.30
CA SER A 295 2.42 16.34 8.91
C SER A 295 3.73 16.77 8.21
N HIS A 296 4.16 16.00 7.20
CA HIS A 296 5.28 16.25 6.29
C HIS A 296 6.68 16.29 6.92
N TYR A 297 6.90 15.83 8.16
CA TYR A 297 8.25 15.80 8.74
C TYR A 297 8.58 14.46 9.40
N PHE A 298 9.83 14.03 9.24
CA PHE A 298 10.31 12.82 9.90
C PHE A 298 10.25 12.97 11.43
N ARG A 299 9.52 12.06 12.08
CA ARG A 299 9.58 11.82 13.52
C ARG A 299 9.50 10.32 13.81
N ALA A 300 10.18 9.90 14.87
CA ALA A 300 10.04 8.56 15.43
C ALA A 300 9.94 8.71 16.96
N ASP A 301 8.81 8.34 17.54
CA ASP A 301 8.56 8.56 18.97
C ASP A 301 7.83 7.39 19.66
N LYS A 302 8.17 7.21 20.94
CA LYS A 302 7.57 6.26 21.89
C LYS A 302 7.83 6.76 23.33
N PRO A 303 6.95 6.47 24.31
CA PRO A 303 5.64 5.83 24.18
C PRO A 303 4.63 6.73 23.45
N VAL A 304 3.68 6.12 22.74
CA VAL A 304 2.53 6.88 22.21
C VAL A 304 1.54 7.19 23.35
N SER A 305 1.22 8.46 23.52
CA SER A 305 0.22 8.95 24.48
C SER A 305 -1.16 8.93 23.83
N ALA A 306 -1.99 7.93 24.11
CA ALA A 306 -3.35 7.84 23.58
C ALA A 306 -4.37 8.34 24.63
N ALA A 307 -4.88 9.57 24.47
CA ALA A 307 -5.97 10.04 25.33
C ALA A 307 -7.28 9.29 25.00
N THR A 308 -7.90 8.68 26.00
CA THR A 308 -9.09 7.82 25.87
C THR A 308 -10.39 8.59 26.15
N ALA A 309 -11.53 8.04 25.71
CA ALA A 309 -12.84 8.66 25.90
C ALA A 309 -13.27 8.80 27.37
N SER A 310 -12.64 8.09 28.30
CA SER A 310 -12.87 8.16 29.75
C SER A 310 -12.06 9.28 30.45
N ASN A 311 -11.61 10.30 29.71
CA ASN A 311 -10.76 11.42 30.17
C ASN A 311 -9.39 11.01 30.73
N GLY A 312 -8.96 9.76 30.55
CA GLY A 312 -7.62 9.28 30.93
C GLY A 312 -6.64 9.32 29.76
N VAL A 313 -5.35 9.52 30.05
CA VAL A 313 -4.26 9.32 29.08
C VAL A 313 -3.69 7.93 29.27
N GLN A 314 -3.74 7.09 28.22
CA GLN A 314 -3.07 5.79 28.21
C GLN A 314 -1.69 5.95 27.54
N MET A 315 -0.63 5.67 28.29
CA MET A 315 0.72 5.57 27.72
C MET A 315 0.91 4.17 27.15
N LEU A 316 1.41 4.09 25.91
CA LEU A 316 1.61 2.84 25.18
C LEU A 316 3.10 2.63 24.89
N GLU A 317 3.81 1.98 25.81
CA GLU A 317 5.26 1.74 25.73
C GLU A 317 5.65 0.76 24.62
N ASN A 318 4.75 -0.16 24.26
CA ASN A 318 4.94 -1.09 23.15
C ASN A 318 4.56 -0.49 21.79
N VAL A 319 4.05 0.75 21.72
CA VAL A 319 3.69 1.43 20.46
C VAL A 319 4.73 2.47 20.11
N THR A 320 5.24 2.40 18.88
CA THR A 320 6.12 3.43 18.28
C THR A 320 5.41 4.09 17.10
N ARG A 321 5.36 5.42 17.09
CA ARG A 321 4.95 6.21 15.91
C ARG A 321 6.17 6.44 15.02
N ILE A 322 6.01 6.27 13.71
CA ILE A 322 7.00 6.63 12.69
C ILE A 322 6.30 7.46 11.61
N GLU A 323 6.78 8.67 11.38
CA GLU A 323 6.34 9.51 10.26
C GLU A 323 7.40 9.49 9.16
N ASN A 324 6.98 9.32 7.91
CA ASN A 324 7.85 9.51 6.76
C ASN A 324 8.24 10.99 6.58
N PHE A 325 9.23 11.25 5.72
CA PHE A 325 9.42 12.60 5.22
C PHE A 325 8.32 12.94 4.20
N GLY A 326 8.02 14.23 4.00
CA GLY A 326 7.00 14.68 3.06
C GLY A 326 7.23 16.06 2.46
N ALA A 327 6.37 16.46 1.53
CA ALA A 327 6.38 17.76 0.86
C ALA A 327 7.77 18.16 0.32
N GLN A 328 8.39 19.22 0.84
CA GLN A 328 9.73 19.67 0.43
C GLN A 328 10.87 18.75 0.89
N TYR A 329 10.65 17.84 1.84
CA TYR A 329 11.67 16.97 2.40
C TYR A 329 11.72 15.64 1.65
N VAL A 330 12.11 15.66 0.38
CA VAL A 330 12.01 14.48 -0.49
C VAL A 330 13.14 13.47 -0.20
N HIS A 331 12.94 12.68 0.84
CA HIS A 331 13.83 11.67 1.43
C HIS A 331 13.00 10.42 1.80
N TRP A 332 13.61 9.41 2.40
CA TRP A 332 12.89 8.18 2.78
C TRP A 332 13.45 7.53 4.04
N VAL A 333 12.67 6.62 4.64
CA VAL A 333 13.06 5.86 5.84
C VAL A 333 13.24 4.39 5.46
N GLU A 334 14.40 3.82 5.75
CA GLU A 334 14.59 2.37 5.73
C GLU A 334 14.11 1.77 7.05
N VAL A 335 13.23 0.78 6.94
CA VAL A 335 12.71 0.04 8.10
C VAL A 335 13.25 -1.39 8.07
N THR A 336 14.08 -1.75 9.04
CA THR A 336 14.56 -3.13 9.23
C THR A 336 13.59 -3.89 10.11
N VAL A 337 13.33 -5.18 9.80
CA VAL A 337 12.43 -6.02 10.62
C VAL A 337 13.11 -7.33 10.98
N ASN A 338 13.25 -7.58 12.27
CA ASN A 338 13.97 -8.71 12.84
C ASN A 338 13.26 -9.21 14.10
N ALA A 339 12.51 -10.30 14.01
CA ALA A 339 11.87 -10.97 15.14
C ALA A 339 12.81 -11.46 16.27
N LYS A 340 14.14 -11.37 16.10
CA LYS A 340 15.14 -11.65 17.15
C LYS A 340 15.63 -10.40 17.89
N ASP A 341 15.25 -9.21 17.43
CA ASP A 341 15.49 -7.94 18.11
C ASP A 341 14.32 -7.66 19.05
N GLU A 342 14.60 -7.19 20.28
CA GLU A 342 13.56 -6.87 21.27
C GLU A 342 12.62 -5.73 20.80
N ASN A 343 13.10 -4.83 19.93
CA ASN A 343 12.30 -3.75 19.38
C ASN A 343 11.55 -4.18 18.11
N VAL A 344 11.95 -5.30 17.49
CA VAL A 344 11.48 -5.88 16.21
C VAL A 344 11.69 -5.00 14.97
N PHE A 345 11.45 -3.70 15.08
CA PHE A 345 11.54 -2.70 14.02
C PHE A 345 12.66 -1.70 14.30
N GLY A 346 13.52 -1.45 13.30
CA GLY A 346 14.54 -0.40 13.36
C GLY A 346 14.34 0.62 12.24
N PHE A 347 14.57 1.91 12.53
CA PHE A 347 14.31 3.02 11.60
C PHE A 347 15.61 3.76 11.26
N LYS A 348 15.89 3.92 9.96
CA LYS A 348 17.06 4.62 9.46
C LYS A 348 16.69 5.62 8.38
N GLN A 349 16.93 6.91 8.63
CA GLN A 349 16.76 7.96 7.64
C GLN A 349 17.78 7.81 6.49
N HIS A 350 17.33 7.95 5.25
CA HIS A 350 18.18 8.08 4.06
C HIS A 350 17.98 9.44 3.42
N ILE A 351 18.93 10.35 3.69
CA ILE A 351 18.95 11.69 3.12
C ILE A 351 19.58 11.62 1.72
N VAL A 352 18.74 11.71 0.68
CA VAL A 352 19.21 11.76 -0.71
C VAL A 352 20.03 13.04 -0.92
N LYS A 353 21.33 12.88 -1.16
CA LYS A 353 22.30 14.01 -1.20
C LYS A 353 21.91 15.10 -2.19
N ALA A 354 21.37 14.73 -3.35
CA ALA A 354 20.93 15.65 -4.40
C ALA A 354 19.57 16.34 -4.11
N ASN A 355 18.93 16.03 -2.97
CA ASN A 355 17.69 16.66 -2.52
C ASN A 355 17.91 17.52 -1.27
N GLN A 356 19.16 17.66 -0.78
CA GLN A 356 19.48 18.53 0.34
C GLN A 356 19.28 20.00 -0.06
N PHE A 357 18.71 20.80 0.85
CA PHE A 357 18.67 22.26 0.71
C PHE A 357 20.07 22.84 0.58
N ALA A 358 20.17 23.98 -0.11
CA ALA A 358 21.39 24.77 -0.13
C ALA A 358 21.81 25.15 1.30
N ARG A 359 23.13 25.18 1.54
CA ARG A 359 23.76 25.51 2.83
C ARG A 359 24.52 26.83 2.72
#